data_AF-A0A351JYK4-F1
#
_entry.id   AF-A0A351JYK4-F1
#
_cell.length_a   1.000
_cell.length_b   1.000
_cell.length_c   1.000
_cell.angle_alpha   90.00
_cell.angle_beta   90.00
_cell.angle_gamma   90.00
#
_symmetry.space_group_name_H-M   'P 1'
#
loop_
_entity.id
_entity.type
_entity.pdbx_description
1 polymer ?
#
loop_
_entity_poly.entity_id
_entity_poly.type
_entity_poly.pdbx_seq_one_letter_code
_entity_poly.pdbx_strand_id
1 'polypeptide(L)'
;MPNEELDYLIQKVADLIVASRRVVVFTGAGISTESGIPDFRGPGGLWTKYDPEIFTIQRFLHDPEARKTYWKLRGSGEFMHSDVQPNPAHYAVAELEKIGKLDCVITQNVDGLHEKAGNSPDKVIHLHGTMEKVKCLQCGRQYLMDEVYRWIAGGIEVPDCPEC
;
A
#
# COMPACT_ATOMS: atom_id res chain seq x y z
N MET A 1 11.96 -29.49 -18.13
CA MET A 1 12.29 -28.09 -18.54
C MET A 1 11.63 -27.15 -17.53
N PRO A 2 12.19 -25.96 -17.21
CA PRO A 2 11.67 -25.09 -16.14
C PRO A 2 10.17 -24.74 -16.25
N ASN A 3 9.60 -24.76 -17.46
CA ASN A 3 8.17 -24.52 -17.68
C ASN A 3 7.26 -25.66 -17.19
N GLU A 4 7.66 -26.93 -17.26
CA GLU A 4 6.75 -28.04 -16.93
C GLU A 4 6.42 -28.10 -15.44
N GLU A 5 7.40 -27.80 -14.57
CA GLU A 5 7.18 -27.73 -13.13
C GLU A 5 6.32 -26.53 -12.75
N LEU A 6 6.58 -25.36 -13.36
CA LEU A 6 5.80 -24.16 -13.12
C LEU A 6 4.34 -24.34 -13.58
N ASP A 7 4.13 -24.87 -14.79
CA ASP A 7 2.80 -25.14 -15.33
C ASP A 7 2.02 -26.12 -14.44
N TYR A 8 2.70 -27.17 -13.93
CA TYR A 8 2.12 -28.10 -12.97
C TYR A 8 1.70 -27.40 -11.67
N LEU A 9 2.55 -26.54 -11.11
CA LEU A 9 2.24 -25.79 -9.89
C LEU A 9 1.09 -24.80 -10.09
N ILE A 10 1.06 -24.09 -11.23
CA ILE A 10 -0.05 -23.19 -11.59
C ILE A 10 -1.36 -23.97 -11.66
N GLN A 11 -1.38 -25.11 -12.35
CA GLN A 11 -2.57 -25.94 -12.45
C GLN A 11 -3.03 -26.42 -11.06
N LYS A 12 -2.09 -26.85 -10.22
CA LYS A 12 -2.40 -27.30 -8.85
C LYS A 12 -3.04 -26.18 -8.02
N VAL A 13 -2.56 -24.94 -8.13
CA VAL A 13 -3.17 -23.79 -7.44
C VAL A 13 -4.56 -23.48 -8.01
N ALA A 14 -4.73 -23.53 -9.33
CA ALA A 14 -6.04 -23.33 -9.97
C ALA A 14 -7.06 -24.37 -9.47
N ASP A 15 -6.68 -25.64 -9.39
CA ASP A 15 -7.54 -26.71 -8.88
C ASP A 15 -7.94 -26.48 -7.41
N LEU A 16 -7.00 -26.01 -6.58
CA LEU A 16 -7.28 -25.66 -5.18
C LEU A 16 -8.25 -24.48 -5.06
N ILE A 17 -8.12 -23.46 -5.93
CA ILE A 17 -9.04 -22.31 -5.98
C ILE A 17 -10.45 -22.77 -6.39
N VAL A 18 -10.55 -23.62 -7.42
CA VAL A 18 -11.82 -24.16 -7.91
C VAL A 18 -12.52 -25.02 -6.85
N ALA A 19 -11.76 -25.85 -6.14
CA ALA A 19 -12.29 -26.69 -5.07
C ALA A 19 -12.65 -25.90 -3.79
N SER A 20 -12.02 -24.75 -3.56
CA SER A 20 -12.30 -23.93 -2.39
C SER A 20 -13.66 -23.23 -2.47
N ARG A 21 -14.28 -23.08 -1.30
CA ARG A 21 -15.50 -22.26 -1.11
C ARG A 21 -15.18 -20.82 -0.73
N ARG A 22 -14.00 -20.57 -0.14
CA ARG A 22 -13.59 -19.28 0.41
C ARG A 22 -12.08 -19.14 0.27
N VAL A 23 -11.66 -18.19 -0.56
CA VAL A 23 -10.24 -17.84 -0.75
C VAL A 23 -9.95 -16.55 0.00
N VAL A 24 -8.94 -16.56 0.87
CA VAL A 24 -8.38 -15.36 1.49
C VAL A 24 -7.07 -15.06 0.78
N VAL A 25 -6.91 -13.83 0.30
CA VAL A 25 -5.67 -13.37 -0.33
C VAL A 25 -4.93 -12.47 0.64
N PHE A 26 -3.67 -12.78 0.95
CA PHE A 26 -2.82 -11.94 1.81
C PHE A 26 -1.72 -11.29 0.97
N THR A 27 -1.68 -9.96 0.93
CA THR A 27 -0.75 -9.21 0.07
C THR A 27 0.20 -8.30 0.85
N GLY A 28 1.35 -8.01 0.23
CA GLY A 28 2.31 -7.01 0.68
C GLY A 28 2.95 -6.31 -0.52
N ALA A 29 3.95 -5.45 -0.27
CA ALA A 29 4.46 -4.50 -1.27
C ALA A 29 4.91 -5.15 -2.59
N GLY A 30 5.35 -6.40 -2.55
CA GLY A 30 5.75 -7.17 -3.74
C GLY A 30 4.71 -7.19 -4.85
N ILE A 31 3.41 -7.23 -4.51
CA ILE A 31 2.32 -7.23 -5.52
C ILE A 31 2.28 -5.93 -6.32
N SER A 32 2.76 -4.81 -5.76
CA SER A 32 2.69 -3.48 -6.36
C SER A 32 3.98 -3.06 -7.08
N THR A 33 5.01 -3.92 -7.09
CA THR A 33 6.30 -3.61 -7.74
C THR A 33 6.17 -3.44 -9.25
N GLU A 34 5.39 -4.28 -9.91
CA GLU A 34 5.06 -4.15 -11.34
C GLU A 34 4.19 -2.93 -11.66
N SER A 35 3.56 -2.33 -10.64
CA SER A 35 2.86 -1.04 -10.77
C SER A 35 3.81 0.16 -10.62
N GLY A 36 5.12 -0.06 -10.42
CA GLY A 36 6.12 0.99 -10.25
C GLY A 36 6.25 1.51 -8.81
N ILE A 37 5.61 0.87 -7.83
CA ILE A 37 5.80 1.19 -6.41
C ILE A 37 6.97 0.36 -5.88
N PRO A 38 8.03 0.98 -5.32
CA PRO A 38 9.14 0.22 -4.77
C PRO A 38 8.68 -0.63 -3.58
N ASP A 39 9.25 -1.82 -3.44
CA ASP A 39 9.10 -2.57 -2.19
C ASP A 39 10.03 -2.01 -1.10
N PHE A 40 9.94 -2.59 0.09
CA PHE A 40 10.74 -2.16 1.23
C PHE A 40 12.08 -2.89 1.33
N ARG A 41 12.10 -4.21 1.07
CA ARG A 41 13.21 -5.11 1.46
C ARG A 41 13.85 -5.86 0.30
N GLY A 42 13.31 -5.78 -0.90
CA GLY A 42 13.87 -6.45 -2.07
C GLY A 42 15.13 -5.75 -2.58
N PRO A 43 15.74 -6.27 -3.66
CA PRO A 43 16.87 -5.63 -4.32
C PRO A 43 16.51 -4.19 -4.73
N GLY A 44 17.22 -3.20 -4.18
CA GLY A 44 16.93 -1.78 -4.43
C GLY A 44 15.72 -1.21 -3.68
N GLY A 45 15.11 -1.99 -2.78
CA GLY A 45 14.00 -1.57 -1.94
C GLY A 45 14.35 -0.41 -1.02
N LEU A 46 13.32 0.26 -0.49
CA LEU A 46 13.46 1.52 0.26
C LEU A 46 14.43 1.42 1.45
N TRP A 47 14.52 0.26 2.11
CA TRP A 47 15.39 0.08 3.30
C TRP A 47 16.87 -0.11 2.97
N THR A 48 17.21 -0.13 1.68
CA THR A 48 18.61 0.01 1.23
C THR A 48 19.03 1.48 1.10
N LYS A 49 18.06 2.41 1.09
CA LYS A 49 18.25 3.86 0.91
C LYS A 49 18.02 4.66 2.19
N TYR A 50 17.09 4.21 3.03
CA TYR A 50 16.65 4.90 4.22
C TYR A 50 16.72 4.01 5.45
N ASP A 51 17.09 4.60 6.59
CA ASP A 51 16.99 3.92 7.89
C ASP A 51 15.51 3.68 8.24
N PRO A 52 15.08 2.42 8.41
CA PRO A 52 13.71 2.09 8.78
C PRO A 52 13.26 2.73 10.10
N GLU A 53 14.19 3.05 11.02
CA GLU A 53 13.85 3.68 12.30
C GLU A 53 13.15 5.03 12.13
N ILE A 54 13.47 5.77 11.06
CA ILE A 54 12.88 7.09 10.76
C ILE A 54 11.35 7.00 10.62
N PHE A 55 10.83 5.84 10.21
CA PHE A 55 9.39 5.63 9.98
C PHE A 55 8.64 5.11 11.21
N THR A 56 9.30 5.01 12.37
CA THR A 56 8.62 4.62 13.61
C THR A 56 7.81 5.79 14.17
N ILE A 57 6.65 5.48 14.77
CA ILE A 57 5.83 6.50 15.45
C ILE A 57 6.59 7.22 16.56
N GLN A 58 7.51 6.52 17.24
CA GLN A 58 8.30 7.09 18.32
C GLN A 58 9.26 8.17 17.82
N ARG A 59 9.97 7.91 16.71
CA ARG A 59 10.82 8.92 16.05
C ARG A 59 9.98 10.07 15.52
N PHE A 60 8.87 9.79 14.84
CA PHE A 60 7.97 10.83 14.33
C PHE A 60 7.49 11.79 15.43
N LEU A 61 7.20 11.28 16.62
CA LEU A 61 6.73 12.08 17.76
C LEU A 61 7.84 12.86 18.48
N HIS A 62 9.02 12.28 18.65
CA HIS A 62 10.05 12.84 19.55
C HIS A 62 11.27 13.43 18.84
N ASP A 63 11.41 13.23 17.53
CA ASP A 63 12.54 13.69 16.74
C ASP A 63 12.05 14.62 15.61
N PRO A 64 12.22 15.95 15.76
CA PRO A 64 11.77 16.93 14.77
C PRO A 64 12.39 16.73 13.38
N GLU A 65 13.64 16.26 13.30
CA GLU A 65 14.33 16.05 12.02
C GLU A 65 13.85 14.77 11.35
N ALA A 66 13.57 13.71 12.12
CA ALA A 66 12.89 12.53 11.59
C ALA A 66 11.49 12.88 11.05
N ARG A 67 10.74 13.75 11.74
CA ARG A 67 9.42 14.22 11.28
C ARG A 67 9.50 15.00 9.97
N LYS A 68 10.43 15.95 9.86
CA LYS A 68 10.68 16.67 8.59
C LYS A 68 11.06 15.72 7.46
N THR A 69 11.96 14.77 7.74
CA THR A 69 12.39 13.76 6.77
C THR A 69 11.22 12.91 6.31
N TYR A 70 10.37 12.44 7.23
CA TYR A 70 9.15 11.70 6.91
C TYR A 70 8.26 12.48 5.94
N TRP A 71 7.95 13.75 6.24
CA TRP A 71 7.09 14.57 5.40
C TRP A 71 7.70 14.90 4.04
N LYS A 72 9.01 15.18 4.00
CA LYS A 72 9.75 15.39 2.77
C LYS A 72 9.67 14.16 1.86
N LEU A 73 9.91 12.98 2.41
CA LEU A 73 9.84 11.71 1.69
C LEU A 73 8.42 11.35 1.23
N ARG A 74 7.41 11.67 2.05
CA ARG A 74 6.01 11.52 1.65
C ARG A 74 5.66 12.47 0.49
N GLY A 75 6.15 13.71 0.52
CA GLY A 75 5.89 14.71 -0.51
C GLY A 75 6.72 14.55 -1.79
N SER A 76 7.84 13.82 -1.77
CA SER A 76 8.69 13.62 -2.96
C SER A 76 8.12 12.63 -3.97
N GLY A 77 7.12 11.84 -3.57
CA GLY A 77 6.53 10.78 -4.38
C GLY A 77 7.36 9.49 -4.40
N GLU A 78 8.52 9.44 -3.75
CA GLU A 78 9.38 8.24 -3.72
C GLU A 78 8.71 6.98 -3.15
N PHE A 79 7.74 7.18 -2.26
CA PHE A 79 6.96 6.08 -1.67
C PHE A 79 5.74 5.72 -2.53
N MET A 80 5.16 6.71 -3.21
CA MET A 80 3.97 6.55 -4.04
C MET A 80 3.71 7.81 -4.86
N HIS A 81 3.33 7.61 -6.12
CA HIS A 81 2.82 8.66 -6.99
C HIS A 81 1.29 8.53 -7.16
N SER A 82 0.58 9.64 -7.37
CA SER A 82 -0.89 9.67 -7.48
C SER A 82 -1.44 8.80 -8.62
N ASP A 83 -0.66 8.63 -9.68
CA ASP A 83 -1.14 8.10 -10.96
C ASP A 83 -0.93 6.59 -11.11
N VAL A 84 -0.48 5.91 -10.04
CA VAL A 84 -0.22 4.47 -10.07
C VAL A 84 -1.50 3.68 -10.34
N GLN A 85 -1.39 2.75 -11.28
CA GLN A 85 -2.47 1.86 -11.71
C GLN A 85 -2.27 0.41 -11.21
N PRO A 86 -3.35 -0.35 -11.01
CA PRO A 86 -3.25 -1.77 -10.70
C PRO A 86 -2.59 -2.54 -11.85
N ASN A 87 -1.94 -3.65 -11.51
CA ASN A 87 -1.28 -4.56 -12.45
C ASN A 87 -2.04 -5.91 -12.55
N PRO A 88 -1.61 -6.86 -13.41
CA PRO A 88 -2.30 -8.12 -13.60
C PRO A 88 -2.57 -8.92 -12.31
N ALA A 89 -1.69 -8.84 -11.31
CA ALA A 89 -1.90 -9.54 -10.04
C ALA A 89 -3.11 -8.99 -9.27
N HIS A 90 -3.29 -7.66 -9.25
CA HIS A 90 -4.46 -7.03 -8.62
C HIS A 90 -5.75 -7.39 -9.37
N TYR A 91 -5.74 -7.32 -10.71
CA TYR A 91 -6.90 -7.70 -11.51
C TYR A 91 -7.26 -9.18 -11.36
N ALA A 92 -6.28 -10.07 -11.17
CA ALA A 92 -6.54 -11.47 -10.88
C ALA A 92 -7.27 -11.67 -9.54
N VAL A 93 -6.92 -10.88 -8.51
CA VAL A 93 -7.62 -10.89 -7.22
C VAL A 93 -9.04 -10.34 -7.35
N ALA A 94 -9.24 -9.28 -8.14
CA ALA A 94 -10.57 -8.77 -8.47
C ALA A 94 -11.41 -9.83 -9.23
N GLU A 95 -10.79 -10.61 -10.11
CA GLU A 95 -11.47 -11.69 -10.82
C GLU A 95 -11.93 -12.81 -9.89
N LEU A 96 -11.13 -13.18 -8.87
CA LEU A 96 -11.54 -14.14 -7.84
C LEU A 96 -12.82 -13.69 -7.12
N GLU A 97 -13.00 -12.39 -6.93
CA GLU A 97 -14.23 -11.82 -6.37
C GLU A 97 -15.40 -11.97 -7.32
N LYS A 98 -15.23 -11.60 -8.59
CA LYS A 98 -16.29 -11.69 -9.61
C LYS A 98 -16.79 -13.11 -9.81
N ILE A 99 -15.92 -14.11 -9.75
CA ILE A 99 -16.31 -15.52 -9.84
C ILE A 99 -16.82 -16.11 -8.51
N GLY A 100 -17.00 -15.29 -7.48
CA GLY A 100 -17.58 -15.68 -6.19
C GLY A 100 -16.67 -16.55 -5.32
N LYS A 101 -15.35 -16.54 -5.56
CA LYS A 101 -14.37 -17.33 -4.81
C LYS A 101 -13.70 -16.57 -3.68
N LEU A 102 -13.59 -15.24 -3.81
CA LEU A 102 -12.94 -14.39 -2.82
C LEU A 102 -13.79 -14.18 -1.56
N ASP A 103 -13.22 -14.54 -0.41
CA ASP A 103 -13.78 -14.21 0.89
C ASP A 103 -13.36 -12.80 1.33
N CYS A 104 -12.06 -12.51 1.31
CA CYS A 104 -11.49 -11.18 1.52
C CYS A 104 -10.03 -11.08 1.02
N VAL A 105 -9.56 -9.84 0.87
CA VAL A 105 -8.15 -9.48 0.72
C VAL A 105 -7.68 -8.87 2.02
N ILE A 106 -6.61 -9.40 2.60
CA ILE A 106 -5.89 -8.79 3.71
C ILE A 106 -4.61 -8.19 3.15
N THR A 107 -4.51 -6.87 3.12
CA THR A 107 -3.35 -6.19 2.55
C THR A 107 -2.55 -5.45 3.61
N GLN A 108 -1.22 -5.59 3.53
CA GLN A 108 -0.27 -4.74 4.25
C GLN A 108 0.00 -3.42 3.53
N ASN A 109 -0.43 -3.32 2.27
CA ASN A 109 -0.22 -2.13 1.46
C ASN A 109 -1.21 -1.05 1.85
N VAL A 110 -0.81 0.19 1.58
CA VAL A 110 -1.57 1.41 1.88
C VAL A 110 -1.92 2.18 0.59
N ASP A 111 -1.83 1.50 -0.56
CA ASP A 111 -1.83 2.04 -1.93
C ASP A 111 -3.22 2.11 -2.59
N GLY A 112 -4.20 1.39 -2.05
CA GLY A 112 -5.56 1.32 -2.58
C GLY A 112 -5.68 0.64 -3.95
N LEU A 113 -4.66 -0.12 -4.39
CA LEU A 113 -4.67 -0.71 -5.74
C LEU A 113 -5.67 -1.86 -5.90
N HIS A 114 -6.07 -2.54 -4.81
CA HIS A 114 -7.09 -3.59 -4.87
C HIS A 114 -8.46 -3.01 -5.20
N GLU A 115 -8.85 -1.93 -4.54
CA GLU A 115 -10.10 -1.22 -4.83
C GLU A 115 -10.09 -0.63 -6.23
N LYS A 116 -8.98 -0.01 -6.64
CA LYS A 116 -8.80 0.47 -8.02
C LYS A 116 -8.89 -0.65 -9.06
N ALA A 117 -8.49 -1.88 -8.71
CA ALA A 117 -8.62 -3.05 -9.59
C ALA A 117 -10.05 -3.59 -9.67
N GLY A 118 -10.93 -3.18 -8.76
CA GLY A 118 -12.34 -3.54 -8.72
C GLY A 118 -12.76 -4.49 -7.60
N ASN A 119 -11.92 -4.73 -6.60
CA ASN A 119 -12.36 -5.41 -5.38
C ASN A 119 -13.34 -4.52 -4.59
N SER A 120 -14.39 -5.12 -4.03
CA SER A 120 -15.36 -4.35 -3.23
C SER A 120 -14.71 -3.84 -1.93
N PRO A 121 -14.94 -2.59 -1.52
CA PRO A 121 -14.30 -2.03 -0.32
C PRO A 121 -14.55 -2.81 0.98
N ASP A 122 -15.69 -3.50 1.10
CA ASP A 122 -16.01 -4.37 2.26
C ASP A 122 -15.22 -5.68 2.27
N LYS A 123 -14.59 -6.04 1.15
CA LYS A 123 -13.74 -7.23 0.99
C LYS A 123 -12.26 -6.94 1.23
N VAL A 124 -11.85 -5.68 1.27
CA VAL A 124 -10.45 -5.28 1.44
C VAL A 124 -10.18 -4.85 2.88
N ILE A 125 -9.29 -5.57 3.55
CA ILE A 125 -8.89 -5.34 4.94
C ILE A 125 -7.48 -4.74 4.94
N HIS A 126 -7.40 -3.45 5.24
CA HIS A 126 -6.15 -2.69 5.33
C HIS A 126 -5.49 -2.87 6.69
N LEU A 127 -4.52 -3.78 6.79
CA LEU A 127 -3.82 -4.05 8.05
C LEU A 127 -3.04 -2.83 8.56
N HIS A 128 -2.52 -2.02 7.65
CA HIS A 128 -1.71 -0.83 7.95
C HIS A 128 -2.45 0.50 7.66
N GLY A 129 -3.78 0.45 7.47
CA GLY A 129 -4.58 1.61 7.09
C GLY A 129 -4.35 2.04 5.63
N THR A 130 -4.61 3.32 5.34
CA THR A 130 -4.62 3.87 3.97
C THR A 130 -3.79 5.14 3.91
N MET A 131 -3.17 5.45 2.77
CA MET A 131 -2.53 6.76 2.57
C MET A 131 -3.47 7.88 2.11
N GLU A 132 -4.77 7.60 1.94
CA GLU A 132 -5.76 8.60 1.48
C GLU A 132 -6.00 9.73 2.48
N LYS A 133 -5.80 9.45 3.77
CA LYS A 133 -6.11 10.39 4.86
C LYS A 133 -4.96 10.45 5.86
N VAL A 134 -4.77 11.63 6.42
CA VAL A 134 -3.91 11.86 7.58
C VAL A 134 -4.76 12.39 8.74
N LYS A 135 -4.34 12.11 9.97
CA LYS A 135 -5.00 12.55 11.20
C LYS A 135 -4.06 13.41 12.05
N CYS A 136 -4.55 14.56 12.51
CA CYS A 136 -3.87 15.34 13.54
C CYS A 136 -3.78 14.53 14.85
N LEU A 137 -2.59 14.45 15.43
CA LEU A 137 -2.36 13.70 16.67
C LEU A 137 -2.83 14.43 17.94
N GLN A 138 -3.13 15.72 17.86
CA GLN A 138 -3.63 16.54 18.96
C GLN A 138 -5.16 16.57 19.00
N CYS A 139 -5.83 17.07 17.95
CA CYS A 139 -7.29 17.23 17.92
C CYS A 139 -8.04 16.08 17.22
N GLY A 140 -7.34 15.14 16.58
CA GLY A 140 -7.95 13.99 15.90
C GLY A 140 -8.62 14.31 14.56
N ARG A 141 -8.60 15.57 14.11
CA ARG A 141 -9.16 15.97 12.81
C ARG A 141 -8.44 15.25 11.67
N GLN A 142 -9.21 14.83 10.67
CA GLN A 142 -8.69 14.16 9.47
C GLN A 142 -8.68 15.10 8.27
N TYR A 143 -7.66 14.95 7.43
CA TYR A 143 -7.51 15.66 6.17
C TYR A 143 -7.26 14.66 5.05
N LEU A 144 -7.66 15.00 3.83
CA LEU A 144 -7.27 14.25 2.65
C LEU A 144 -5.78 14.45 2.40
N MET A 145 -5.06 13.38 2.06
CA MET A 145 -3.63 13.45 1.85
C MET A 145 -3.26 14.38 0.68
N ASP A 146 -4.11 14.46 -0.36
CA ASP A 146 -3.93 15.39 -1.49
C ASP A 146 -4.00 16.86 -1.08
N GLU A 147 -4.77 17.19 -0.05
CA GLU A 147 -4.77 18.53 0.54
C GLU A 147 -3.42 18.82 1.21
N VAL A 148 -2.93 17.86 1.99
CA VAL A 148 -1.64 17.98 2.69
C VAL A 148 -0.46 17.99 1.73
N TYR A 149 -0.50 17.25 0.62
CA TYR A 149 0.51 17.34 -0.43
C TYR A 149 0.57 18.74 -1.05
N ARG A 150 -0.57 19.43 -1.22
CA ARG A 150 -0.58 20.82 -1.69
C ARG A 150 0.06 21.78 -0.68
N TRP A 151 -0.10 21.54 0.62
CA TRP A 151 0.60 22.30 1.66
C TRP A 151 2.12 22.12 1.55
N ILE A 152 2.58 20.86 1.42
CA ILE A 152 4.00 20.53 1.27
C ILE A 152 4.58 21.15 0.00
N ALA A 153 3.87 21.05 -1.14
CA ALA A 153 4.26 21.69 -2.39
C ALA A 153 4.30 23.23 -2.30
N GLY A 154 3.51 23.82 -1.38
CA GLY A 154 3.53 25.25 -1.05
C GLY A 154 4.69 25.68 -0.14
N GLY A 155 5.59 24.76 0.23
CA GLY A 155 6.78 25.05 1.05
C GLY A 155 6.63 24.72 2.53
N ILE A 156 5.53 24.08 2.96
CA ILE A 156 5.37 23.64 4.35
C ILE A 156 6.16 22.34 4.56
N GLU A 157 7.25 22.42 5.33
CA GLU A 157 8.09 21.25 5.63
C GLU A 157 7.42 20.24 6.56
N VAL A 158 6.62 20.73 7.52
CA VAL A 158 5.85 19.91 8.46
C VAL A 158 4.41 20.43 8.47
N PRO A 159 3.43 19.67 7.95
CA PRO A 159 2.03 20.08 7.86
C PRO A 159 1.34 19.97 9.23
N ASP A 160 1.60 20.95 10.09
CA ASP A 160 0.86 21.09 11.35
C ASP A 160 -0.62 21.40 11.09
N CYS A 161 -1.46 21.02 12.04
CA CYS A 161 -2.91 21.18 11.92
C CYS A 161 -3.27 22.68 12.01
N PRO A 162 -3.99 23.26 11.03
CA PRO A 162 -4.37 24.67 11.08
C PRO A 162 -5.35 25.01 12.22
N GLU A 163 -5.91 24.00 12.89
CA GLU A 163 -6.98 24.15 13.88
C GLU A 163 -6.49 24.05 15.33
N CYS A 164 -5.23 23.64 15.58
CA CYS A 164 -4.73 23.42 16.95
C CYS A 164 -3.21 23.41 17.07
#